data_AF-A0A7C8MD56-F1
#
_entry.id   AF-A0A7C8MD56-F1
#
_cell.length_a   1.000
_cell.length_b   1.000
_cell.length_c   1.000
_cell.angle_alpha   90.00
_cell.angle_beta   90.00
_cell.angle_gamma   90.00
#
_symmetry.space_group_name_H-M   'P 1'
#
loop_
_entity.id
_entity.type
_entity.pdbx_description
1 polymer ?
#
loop_
_entity_poly.entity_id
_entity_poly.type
_entity_poly.pdbx_seq_one_letter_code
_entity_poly.pdbx_strand_id
1 'polypeptide(L)'
;MRNTFRQISELWDAKIPDLATLKERLPGSVLVGLDIEHFNIDGIQHASEVGVAVLQVQGQSPPFFHGLAQFYEESGVEALTMRVRDRVGLKPQYEDPEKRYGEKVHTNEENIPEITTETLSKYEGTRILVVFDTNAEMKWMSETCPSFASLFSAWVDAQELLAHRIEPEHLALAVA
;
A
#
# COMPACT_ATOMS: atom_id res chain seq x y z
N MET A 1 5.47 -22.73 -14.43
CA MET A 1 6.54 -22.23 -13.53
C MET A 1 6.02 -22.33 -12.11
N ARG A 2 6.77 -22.94 -11.18
CA ARG A 2 6.37 -22.99 -9.77
C ARG A 2 6.72 -21.64 -9.16
N ASN A 3 5.73 -20.79 -8.89
CA ASN A 3 5.92 -19.64 -8.02
C ASN A 3 6.26 -20.19 -6.64
N THR A 4 7.53 -20.12 -6.26
CA THR A 4 7.94 -20.24 -4.87
C THR A 4 7.26 -19.11 -4.13
N PHE A 5 6.21 -19.45 -3.38
CA PHE A 5 5.65 -18.56 -2.38
C PHE A 5 6.79 -18.16 -1.46
N ARG A 6 7.25 -16.92 -1.60
CA ARG A 6 8.11 -16.30 -0.61
C ARG A 6 7.33 -16.31 0.70
N GLN A 7 7.92 -16.84 1.78
CA GLN A 7 7.21 -16.86 3.05
C GLN A 7 7.01 -15.43 3.52
N ILE A 8 5.83 -15.12 4.06
CA ILE A 8 5.50 -13.78 4.56
C ILE A 8 6.53 -13.28 5.60
N SER A 9 7.15 -14.20 6.34
CA SER A 9 8.28 -13.94 7.24
C SER A 9 9.46 -13.26 6.54
N GLU A 10 9.78 -13.63 5.30
CA GLU A 10 10.86 -12.98 4.54
C GLU A 10 10.54 -11.52 4.23
N LEU A 11 9.27 -11.19 3.97
CA LEU A 11 8.88 -9.79 3.81
C LEU A 11 8.99 -9.06 5.15
N TRP A 12 8.54 -9.66 6.25
CA TRP A 12 8.60 -9.06 7.58
C TRP A 12 10.03 -8.70 7.98
N ASP A 13 10.96 -9.62 7.74
CA ASP A 13 12.39 -9.43 8.02
C ASP A 13 13.06 -8.41 7.06
N ALA A 14 12.41 -8.08 5.94
CA ALA A 14 12.89 -7.13 4.94
C ALA A 14 12.38 -5.69 5.16
N LYS A 15 12.00 -5.33 6.39
CA LYS A 15 11.63 -3.96 6.77
C LYS A 15 12.79 -2.98 6.49
N ILE A 16 12.46 -1.84 5.91
CA ILE A 16 13.35 -0.69 5.79
C ILE A 16 13.15 0.19 7.03
N PRO A 17 14.14 0.29 7.93
CA PRO A 17 13.92 0.89 9.25
C PRO A 17 14.00 2.42 9.26
N ASP A 18 14.62 3.04 8.25
CA ASP A 18 14.90 4.47 8.27
C ASP A 18 15.00 5.08 6.85
N LEU A 19 15.03 6.41 6.81
CA LEU A 19 15.11 7.19 5.58
C LEU A 19 16.44 7.04 4.84
N ALA A 20 17.54 6.74 5.54
CA ALA A 20 18.84 6.59 4.90
C ALA A 20 18.87 5.30 4.07
N THR A 21 18.46 4.19 4.69
CA THR A 21 18.30 2.88 4.05
C THR A 21 17.28 2.94 2.91
N LEU A 22 16.16 3.67 3.09
CA LEU A 22 15.20 3.88 2.00
C LEU A 22 15.88 4.58 0.80
N LYS A 23 16.59 5.69 1.03
CA LYS A 23 17.26 6.45 -0.03
C LYS A 23 18.24 5.62 -0.85
N GLU A 24 18.96 4.70 -0.21
CA GLU A 24 19.87 3.78 -0.89
C GLU A 24 19.15 2.78 -1.81
N ARG A 25 17.94 2.36 -1.42
CA ARG A 25 17.12 1.37 -2.16
C ARG A 25 16.19 2.00 -3.21
N LEU A 26 15.97 3.31 -3.15
CA LEU A 26 15.05 4.02 -4.05
C LEU A 26 15.42 3.92 -5.55
N PRO A 27 16.69 4.08 -5.98
CA PRO A 27 17.02 4.12 -7.41
C PRO A 27 16.58 2.84 -8.14
N GLY A 28 15.72 3.00 -9.16
CA GLY A 28 15.21 1.88 -9.96
C GLY A 28 14.18 0.98 -9.25
N SER A 29 13.70 1.39 -8.08
CA SER A 29 12.63 0.69 -7.36
C SER A 29 11.23 1.12 -7.81
N VAL A 30 10.24 0.31 -7.41
CA VAL A 30 8.81 0.57 -7.54
C VAL A 30 8.25 0.72 -6.12
N LEU A 31 7.74 1.90 -5.78
CA LEU A 31 7.03 2.12 -4.54
C LEU A 31 5.56 1.76 -4.74
N VAL A 32 5.02 0.97 -3.81
CA VAL A 32 3.62 0.53 -3.86
C VAL A 32 2.96 0.89 -2.54
N GLY A 33 2.18 1.97 -2.54
CA GLY A 33 1.30 2.34 -1.44
C GLY A 33 0.16 1.34 -1.32
N LEU A 34 -0.13 0.89 -0.11
CA LEU A 34 -1.26 0.02 0.22
C LEU A 34 -2.11 0.66 1.31
N ASP A 35 -3.42 0.64 1.10
CA ASP A 35 -4.43 1.08 2.05
C ASP A 35 -5.60 0.10 2.00
N ILE A 36 -6.12 -0.32 3.16
CA ILE A 36 -7.19 -1.31 3.23
C ILE A 36 -8.32 -0.84 4.13
N GLU A 37 -9.50 -0.73 3.56
CA GLU A 37 -10.71 -0.41 4.30
C GLU A 37 -11.42 -1.71 4.68
N HIS A 38 -11.75 -1.87 5.95
CA HIS A 38 -12.30 -3.12 6.48
C HIS A 38 -13.78 -3.03 6.86
N PHE A 39 -14.41 -4.20 6.96
CA PHE A 39 -15.70 -4.38 7.59
C PHE A 39 -15.74 -5.71 8.34
N ASN A 40 -16.67 -5.86 9.27
CA ASN A 40 -16.81 -7.07 10.07
C ASN A 40 -18.11 -7.80 9.74
N ILE A 41 -18.02 -9.12 9.48
CA ILE A 41 -19.16 -10.05 9.44
C ILE A 41 -18.92 -11.08 10.54
N ASP A 42 -19.88 -11.26 11.45
CA ASP A 42 -19.82 -12.30 12.50
C ASP A 42 -18.51 -12.33 13.32
N GLY A 43 -17.89 -11.16 13.50
CA GLY A 43 -16.61 -11.00 14.22
C GLY A 43 -15.36 -11.30 13.38
N ILE A 44 -15.52 -11.64 12.10
CA ILE A 44 -14.44 -11.82 11.12
C ILE A 44 -14.26 -10.52 10.35
N GLN A 45 -13.02 -10.04 10.26
CA GLN A 45 -12.65 -8.83 9.54
C GLN A 45 -12.35 -9.18 8.07
N HIS A 46 -13.03 -8.49 7.16
CA HIS A 46 -12.88 -8.65 5.71
C HIS A 46 -12.41 -7.32 5.09
N ALA A 47 -11.66 -7.38 3.99
CA ALA A 47 -11.40 -6.18 3.20
C ALA A 47 -12.69 -5.77 2.48
N SER A 48 -13.16 -4.55 2.76
CA SER A 48 -14.23 -3.91 2.00
C SER A 48 -13.68 -3.30 0.71
N GLU A 49 -12.42 -2.87 0.76
CA GLU A 49 -11.70 -2.25 -0.33
C GLU A 49 -10.19 -2.33 -0.12
N VAL A 50 -9.45 -2.46 -1.21
CA VAL A 50 -7.99 -2.40 -1.23
C VAL A 50 -7.56 -1.33 -2.22
N GLY A 51 -6.88 -0.31 -1.73
CA GLY A 51 -6.25 0.75 -2.51
C GLY A 51 -4.78 0.43 -2.75
N VAL A 52 -4.34 0.56 -4.01
CA VAL A 52 -2.95 0.43 -4.43
C VAL A 52 -2.53 1.68 -5.20
N ALA A 53 -1.38 2.24 -4.87
CA ALA A 53 -0.78 3.36 -5.59
C ALA A 53 0.66 3.02 -5.98
N VAL A 54 0.98 3.02 -7.27
CA VAL A 54 2.25 2.55 -7.83
C VAL A 54 3.04 3.70 -8.40
N LEU A 55 4.30 3.83 -7.99
CA LEU A 55 5.23 4.84 -8.46
C LEU A 55 6.58 4.20 -8.83
N GLN A 56 7.00 4.31 -10.10
CA GLN A 56 8.36 3.99 -10.51
C GLN A 56 9.31 5.12 -10.15
N VAL A 57 10.36 4.82 -9.40
CA VAL A 57 11.36 5.83 -9.02
C VAL A 57 12.35 6.05 -10.17
N GLN A 58 12.24 7.20 -10.85
CA GLN A 58 13.11 7.59 -11.97
C GLN A 58 14.37 8.38 -11.53
N GLY A 59 14.83 8.21 -10.29
CA GLY A 59 16.04 8.83 -9.76
C GLY A 59 15.91 10.30 -9.34
N GLN A 60 14.83 11.00 -9.71
CA GLN A 60 14.47 12.31 -9.16
C GLN A 60 13.41 12.15 -8.07
N SER A 61 13.53 12.93 -7.00
CA SER A 61 12.45 12.99 -6.00
C SER A 61 11.23 13.68 -6.62
N PRO A 62 10.01 13.13 -6.44
CA PRO A 62 8.82 13.81 -6.94
C PRO A 62 8.71 15.18 -6.27
N PRO A 63 8.38 16.24 -7.03
CA PRO A 63 8.15 17.55 -6.46
C PRO A 63 6.95 17.53 -5.51
N PHE A 64 6.95 18.46 -4.56
CA PHE A 64 5.80 18.62 -3.67
C PHE A 64 4.65 19.30 -4.42
N PHE A 65 3.45 18.71 -4.33
CA PHE A 65 2.24 19.26 -4.94
C PHE A 65 1.20 19.58 -3.87
N HIS A 66 0.47 20.68 -4.05
CA HIS A 66 -0.60 21.09 -3.13
C HIS A 66 -1.89 20.27 -3.28
N GLY A 67 -2.06 19.56 -4.40
CA GLY A 67 -3.25 18.76 -4.70
C GLY A 67 -2.91 17.29 -4.89
N LEU A 68 -3.72 16.40 -4.33
CA LEU A 68 -3.55 14.95 -4.47
C LEU A 68 -3.64 14.52 -5.94
N ALA A 69 -4.65 14.96 -6.68
CA ALA A 69 -4.79 14.62 -8.11
C ALA A 69 -3.55 15.07 -8.91
N GLN A 70 -3.07 16.29 -8.66
CA GLN A 70 -1.86 16.82 -9.31
C GLN A 70 -0.62 15.99 -8.97
N PHE A 71 -0.45 15.58 -7.71
CA PHE A 71 0.63 14.69 -7.31
C PHE A 71 0.63 13.39 -8.11
N TYR A 72 -0.55 12.77 -8.26
CA TYR A 72 -0.64 11.51 -9.00
C TYR A 72 -0.38 11.70 -10.50
N GLU A 73 -0.97 12.71 -11.12
CA GLU A 73 -0.80 12.99 -12.56
C GLU A 73 0.65 13.31 -12.90
N GLU A 74 1.26 14.26 -12.19
CA GLU A 74 2.58 14.79 -12.54
C GLU A 74 3.72 13.87 -12.08
N SER A 75 3.51 13.06 -11.04
CA SER A 75 4.50 12.05 -10.61
C SER A 75 4.33 10.72 -11.34
N GLY A 76 3.33 10.58 -12.21
CA GLY A 76 3.06 9.33 -12.93
C GLY A 76 2.63 8.18 -12.01
N VAL A 77 1.88 8.48 -10.95
CA VAL A 77 1.35 7.46 -10.05
C VAL A 77 0.15 6.78 -10.70
N GLU A 78 0.23 5.46 -10.86
CA GLU A 78 -0.91 4.64 -11.24
C GLU A 78 -1.65 4.20 -9.97
N ALA A 79 -2.95 4.50 -9.90
CA ALA A 79 -3.77 4.16 -8.74
C ALA A 79 -4.86 3.18 -9.14
N LEU A 80 -5.07 2.18 -8.28
CA LEU A 80 -6.08 1.15 -8.43
C LEU A 80 -6.85 1.01 -7.12
N THR A 81 -8.17 1.04 -7.22
CA THR A 81 -9.08 0.72 -6.11
C THR A 81 -9.84 -0.57 -6.44
N MET A 82 -9.62 -1.61 -5.64
CA MET A 82 -10.33 -2.89 -5.74
C MET A 82 -11.41 -2.97 -4.67
N ARG A 83 -12.68 -3.01 -5.09
CA ARG A 83 -13.82 -3.18 -4.19
C ARG A 83 -14.25 -4.61 -4.10
N VAL A 84 -14.36 -5.13 -2.88
CA VAL A 84 -14.78 -6.51 -2.64
C VAL A 84 -16.30 -6.62 -2.76
N ARG A 85 -16.75 -7.51 -3.66
CA ARG A 85 -18.17 -7.67 -4.04
C ARG A 85 -19.04 -8.16 -2.88
N ASP A 86 -18.50 -8.91 -1.93
CA ASP A 86 -19.23 -9.49 -0.80
C ASP A 86 -19.76 -8.47 0.22
N ARG A 87 -19.75 -7.17 -0.12
CA ARG A 87 -20.62 -6.15 0.47
C ARG A 87 -22.13 -6.41 0.28
N VAL A 88 -22.54 -7.48 -0.41
CA VAL A 88 -23.96 -7.84 -0.64
C VAL A 88 -24.65 -8.16 0.70
N GLY A 89 -25.17 -7.12 1.34
CA GLY A 89 -26.03 -7.24 2.53
C GLY A 89 -25.80 -6.18 3.63
N LEU A 90 -24.69 -5.44 3.62
CA LEU A 90 -24.24 -4.74 4.84
C LEU A 90 -24.49 -3.23 4.94
N LYS A 91 -25.04 -2.59 3.91
CA LYS A 91 -25.83 -1.34 3.99
C LYS A 91 -26.02 -0.79 2.57
N PRO A 92 -27.25 -0.41 2.16
CA PRO A 92 -27.50 0.30 0.90
C PRO A 92 -26.92 1.72 0.82
N GLN A 93 -26.10 2.16 1.80
CA GLN A 93 -25.88 3.57 2.11
C GLN A 93 -24.41 4.01 2.03
N TYR A 94 -23.50 3.15 1.58
CA TYR A 94 -22.14 3.62 1.30
C TYR A 94 -22.14 4.28 -0.08
N GLU A 95 -22.43 5.57 -0.10
CA GLU A 95 -22.18 6.41 -1.27
C GLU A 95 -20.68 6.40 -1.53
N ASP A 96 -20.29 5.92 -2.71
CA ASP A 96 -18.93 6.02 -3.20
C ASP A 96 -18.52 7.49 -3.17
N PRO A 97 -17.49 7.90 -2.40
CA PRO A 97 -16.92 9.21 -2.63
C PRO A 97 -16.41 9.24 -4.07
N GLU A 98 -17.14 9.94 -4.95
CA GLU A 98 -16.85 10.08 -6.39
C GLU A 98 -15.39 10.53 -6.65
N LYS A 99 -14.71 11.07 -5.64
CA LYS A 99 -13.35 11.61 -5.67
C LYS A 99 -12.27 10.58 -5.32
N ARG A 100 -12.23 9.43 -5.98
CA ARG A 100 -11.04 8.57 -5.94
C ARG A 100 -10.26 8.74 -7.24
N TYR A 101 -8.95 8.86 -7.11
CA TYR A 101 -8.04 8.96 -8.23
C TYR A 101 -7.70 7.55 -8.74
N GLY A 102 -7.70 7.37 -10.07
CA GLY A 102 -7.30 6.12 -10.73
C GLY A 102 -8.44 5.15 -11.07
N GLU A 103 -8.05 3.93 -11.44
CA GLU A 103 -8.95 2.87 -11.88
C GLU A 103 -9.73 2.28 -10.69
N LYS A 104 -11.01 1.96 -10.92
CA LYS A 104 -11.87 1.28 -9.95
C LYS A 104 -12.35 -0.05 -10.52
N VAL A 105 -12.12 -1.13 -9.80
CA VAL A 105 -12.58 -2.48 -10.18
C VAL A 105 -13.39 -3.11 -9.06
N HIS A 106 -14.43 -3.88 -9.43
CA HIS A 106 -15.19 -4.68 -8.49
C HIS A 106 -14.76 -6.14 -8.62
N THR A 107 -14.26 -6.72 -7.55
CA THR A 107 -13.66 -8.06 -7.54
C THR A 107 -13.99 -8.83 -6.27
N ASN A 108 -13.60 -10.09 -6.20
CA ASN A 108 -13.64 -10.85 -4.96
C ASN A 108 -12.26 -10.77 -4.28
N GLU A 109 -12.21 -11.02 -2.97
CA GLU A 109 -10.97 -10.88 -2.18
C GLU A 109 -9.86 -11.80 -2.70
N GLU A 110 -10.19 -13.01 -3.16
CA GLU A 110 -9.24 -13.99 -3.70
C GLU A 110 -8.53 -13.55 -4.99
N ASN A 111 -9.11 -12.61 -5.74
CA ASN A 111 -8.58 -12.15 -7.03
C ASN A 111 -7.67 -10.91 -6.88
N ILE A 112 -7.62 -10.29 -5.70
CA ILE A 112 -6.82 -9.09 -5.44
C ILE A 112 -5.33 -9.28 -5.76
N PRO A 113 -4.67 -10.41 -5.39
CA PRO A 113 -3.28 -10.66 -5.76
C PRO A 113 -3.03 -10.70 -7.25
N GLU A 114 -3.93 -11.33 -8.02
CA GLU A 114 -3.78 -11.46 -9.47
C GLU A 114 -3.91 -10.10 -10.16
N ILE A 115 -4.93 -9.33 -9.82
CA ILE A 115 -5.14 -7.97 -10.37
C ILE A 115 -3.94 -7.09 -10.02
N THR A 116 -3.47 -7.12 -8.78
CA THR A 116 -2.31 -6.35 -8.36
C THR A 116 -1.04 -6.80 -9.09
N THR A 117 -0.89 -8.11 -9.32
CA THR A 117 0.23 -8.65 -10.11
C THR A 117 0.21 -8.12 -11.53
N GLU A 118 -0.96 -8.08 -12.17
CA GLU A 118 -1.14 -7.53 -13.51
C GLU A 118 -0.77 -6.05 -13.56
N THR A 119 -1.27 -5.24 -12.62
CA THR A 119 -0.89 -3.82 -12.48
C THR A 119 0.63 -3.67 -12.33
N LEU A 120 1.25 -4.44 -11.44
CA LEU A 120 2.68 -4.38 -11.16
C LEU A 120 3.56 -4.97 -12.28
N SER A 121 2.98 -5.69 -13.25
CA SER A 121 3.72 -6.28 -14.38
C SER A 121 4.24 -5.24 -15.37
N LYS A 122 3.68 -4.03 -15.35
CA LYS A 122 4.08 -2.87 -16.17
C LYS A 122 5.40 -2.24 -15.72
N TYR A 123 5.85 -2.59 -14.51
CA TYR A 123 6.95 -1.93 -13.82
C TYR A 123 8.13 -2.89 -13.63
N GLU A 124 9.33 -2.37 -13.78
CA GLU A 124 10.57 -3.11 -13.58
C GLU A 124 11.29 -2.67 -12.31
N GLY A 125 12.00 -3.61 -11.68
CA GLY A 125 12.85 -3.35 -10.52
C GLY A 125 12.28 -3.89 -9.21
N THR A 126 12.91 -3.47 -8.11
CA THR A 126 12.57 -3.95 -6.77
C THR A 126 11.30 -3.28 -6.28
N ARG A 127 10.29 -4.08 -5.92
CA ARG A 127 9.02 -3.60 -5.39
C ARG A 127 9.12 -3.42 -3.88
N ILE A 128 8.87 -2.20 -3.41
CA ILE A 128 8.87 -1.82 -2.00
C ILE A 128 7.44 -1.48 -1.61
N LEU A 129 6.88 -2.25 -0.67
CA LEU A 129 5.58 -1.96 -0.09
C LEU A 129 5.68 -0.75 0.85
N VAL A 130 4.79 0.21 0.69
CA VAL A 130 4.66 1.39 1.54
C VAL A 130 3.31 1.31 2.24
N VAL A 131 3.33 1.27 3.56
CA VAL A 131 2.13 1.23 4.42
C VAL A 131 2.16 2.39 5.40
N PHE A 132 1.03 2.63 6.07
CA PHE A 132 0.89 3.67 7.10
C PHE A 132 0.13 3.06 8.28
N ASP A 133 0.74 3.06 9.48
CA ASP A 133 0.17 2.36 10.65
C ASP A 133 -0.08 0.87 10.37
N THR A 134 1.03 0.16 10.14
CA THR A 134 1.16 -1.22 9.64
C THR A 134 0.20 -2.30 10.14
N ASN A 135 -0.46 -2.13 11.28
CA ASN A 135 -1.12 -3.23 11.98
C ASN A 135 -2.26 -3.87 11.16
N ALA A 136 -3.07 -3.07 10.48
CA ALA A 136 -4.23 -3.56 9.74
C ALA A 136 -3.83 -4.30 8.46
N GLU A 137 -2.98 -3.66 7.65
CA GLU A 137 -2.53 -4.18 6.35
C GLU A 137 -1.68 -5.44 6.51
N MET A 138 -0.78 -5.43 7.51
CA MET A 138 0.08 -6.57 7.79
C MET A 138 -0.73 -7.76 8.29
N LYS A 139 -1.70 -7.53 9.18
CA LYS A 139 -2.60 -8.58 9.64
C LYS A 139 -3.39 -9.18 8.49
N TRP A 140 -4.00 -8.35 7.65
CA TRP A 140 -4.75 -8.80 6.48
C TRP A 140 -3.89 -9.61 5.51
N MET A 141 -2.68 -9.16 5.20
CA MET A 141 -1.76 -9.96 4.38
C MET A 141 -1.41 -11.29 5.04
N SER A 142 -1.24 -11.35 6.36
CA SER A 142 -0.87 -12.58 7.05
C SER A 142 -1.98 -13.60 7.19
N GLU A 143 -3.21 -13.15 7.41
CA GLU A 143 -4.35 -14.02 7.73
C GLU A 143 -5.22 -14.30 6.50
N THR A 144 -5.40 -13.29 5.64
CA THR A 144 -6.40 -13.31 4.57
C THR A 144 -5.77 -13.43 3.19
N CYS A 145 -4.67 -12.70 2.93
CA CYS A 145 -4.09 -12.58 1.60
C CYS A 145 -2.56 -12.77 1.53
N PRO A 146 -2.02 -13.92 1.99
CA PRO A 146 -0.57 -14.13 2.08
C PRO A 146 0.16 -14.16 0.74
N SER A 147 -0.54 -14.45 -0.36
CA SER A 147 0.02 -14.34 -1.71
C SER A 147 0.35 -12.90 -2.10
N PHE A 148 -0.34 -11.90 -1.52
CA PHE A 148 -0.07 -10.49 -1.76
C PHE A 148 1.33 -10.09 -1.29
N ALA A 149 1.78 -10.60 -0.13
CA ALA A 149 3.12 -10.35 0.39
C ALA A 149 4.24 -10.80 -0.57
N SER A 150 3.99 -11.83 -1.38
CA SER A 150 4.98 -12.34 -2.34
C SER A 150 5.30 -11.37 -3.48
N LEU A 151 4.51 -10.31 -3.65
CA LEU A 151 4.71 -9.28 -4.66
C LEU A 151 5.84 -8.30 -4.31
N PHE A 152 6.30 -8.28 -3.06
CA PHE A 152 7.22 -7.28 -2.54
C PHE A 152 8.55 -7.88 -2.09
N SER A 153 9.60 -7.09 -2.23
CA SER A 153 10.95 -7.47 -1.82
C SER A 153 11.37 -6.87 -0.48
N ALA A 154 10.74 -5.76 -0.10
CA ALA A 154 10.96 -5.02 1.13
C ALA A 154 9.69 -4.22 1.44
N TRP A 155 9.60 -3.68 2.65
CA TRP A 155 8.50 -2.79 3.02
C TRP A 155 8.96 -1.68 3.95
N VAL A 156 8.15 -0.64 4.07
CA VAL A 156 8.41 0.50 4.95
C VAL A 156 7.13 1.08 5.53
N ASP A 157 7.16 1.52 6.78
CA ASP A 157 6.07 2.26 7.42
C ASP A 157 6.33 3.77 7.30
N ALA A 158 5.47 4.46 6.55
CA ALA A 158 5.58 5.90 6.36
C ALA A 158 5.39 6.69 7.67
N GLN A 159 4.59 6.21 8.62
CA GLN A 159 4.39 6.85 9.92
C GLN A 159 5.67 6.83 10.75
N GLU A 160 6.36 5.68 10.78
CA GLU A 160 7.66 5.56 11.47
C GLU A 160 8.72 6.46 10.84
N LEU A 161 8.81 6.49 9.50
CA LEU A 161 9.75 7.36 8.79
C LEU A 161 9.52 8.85 9.08
N LEU A 162 8.27 9.27 9.29
CA LEU A 162 7.94 10.65 9.68
C LEU A 162 8.42 10.96 11.09
N ALA A 163 8.32 10.01 12.03
CA ALA A 163 8.82 10.18 13.38
C ALA A 163 10.35 10.44 13.40
N HIS A 164 11.10 9.85 12.46
CA HIS A 164 12.54 10.12 12.29
C HIS A 164 12.88 11.53 11.78
N ARG A 165 11.91 12.28 11.24
CA ARG A 165 12.12 13.67 10.78
C ARG A 165 11.85 14.71 11.88
N ILE A 166 11.25 14.30 12.99
CA ILE A 166 10.98 15.19 14.11
C ILE A 166 12.23 15.18 14.99
N GLU A 167 13.01 16.27 14.96
CA GLU A 167 14.04 16.56 15.96
C GLU A 167 13.42 16.34 17.37
N PRO A 168 14.10 15.63 18.30
CA PRO A 168 13.54 15.29 19.63
C PRO A 168 12.95 16.49 20.40
N GLU A 169 13.47 17.68 20.13
CA GLU A 169 13.06 18.97 20.68
C GLU A 169 11.64 19.43 20.27
N HIS A 170 11.07 18.90 19.17
CA HIS A 170 9.71 19.20 18.75
C HIS A 170 8.66 18.20 19.26
N LEU A 171 9.06 17.01 19.72
CA LEU A 171 8.16 16.07 20.39
C LEU A 171 7.74 16.58 21.78
N ALA A 172 8.60 17.35 22.46
CA ALA A 172 8.30 17.93 23.78
C ALA A 172 7.18 18.99 23.77
N LEU A 173 6.89 19.59 22.60
CA LEU A 173 5.84 20.61 22.45
C LEU A 173 4.47 20.03 22.02
N ALA A 174 4.43 18.76 21.58
CA ALA A 174 3.18 18.11 21.16
C ALA A 174 2.44 17.39 22.31
N VAL A 175 3.04 17.36 23.51
CA VAL A 175 2.51 16.69 24.72
C VAL A 175 2.32 17.67 25.90
N ALA A 176 2.38 18.98 25.64
CA ALA A 176 2.07 20.04 26.59
C ALA A 176 0.80 20.78 26.18
#